data_AF-A0A1B6ILN8-F1
#
_entry.id   AF-A0A1B6ILN8-F1
#
_cell.length_a   1.000
_cell.length_b   1.000
_cell.length_c   1.000
_cell.angle_alpha   90.00
_cell.angle_beta   90.00
_cell.angle_gamma   90.00
#
_symmetry.space_group_name_H-M   'P 1'
#
loop_
_entity.id
_entity.type
_entity.pdbx_description
1 polymer ?
#
loop_
_entity_poly.entity_id
_entity_poly.type
_entity_poly.pdbx_seq_one_letter_code
_entity_poly.pdbx_strand_id
1 'polypeptide(L)'
;MQQNSTKQKYLQKLSNDNKRTLEIIKKAQVRVSLLVAAAALVVLLVSSTQNWFSYLFDEGNTQQNGNDSLFNVSFSEVGERRQVQDFIEVSEILPNCGIKEQCPEDSFPVHIYTGQDKDDQPKLCIHGKYLIGNNINGGGRGLNAAIVDAVHFQVVAVHNFDLYSQNSTSLELWLSNQVLDNDIIIVFTFDEASKELSRKAKMSLY
;
A
#
# COMPACT_ATOMS: atom_id res chain seq x y z
N MET A 1 66.36 -18.81 -49.70
CA MET A 1 66.01 -19.59 -48.48
C MET A 1 65.13 -18.83 -47.47
N GLN A 2 65.07 -17.49 -47.48
CA GLN A 2 64.39 -16.70 -46.45
C GLN A 2 62.83 -16.69 -46.52
N GLN A 3 62.26 -16.80 -47.71
CA GLN A 3 60.80 -16.68 -47.92
C GLN A 3 60.00 -17.85 -47.29
N ASN A 4 60.61 -19.03 -47.17
CA ASN A 4 59.96 -20.22 -46.62
C ASN A 4 59.84 -20.15 -45.08
N SER A 5 60.79 -19.49 -44.40
CA SER A 5 60.78 -19.31 -42.94
C SER A 5 59.67 -18.37 -42.48
N THR A 6 59.44 -17.27 -43.19
CA THR A 6 58.38 -16.30 -42.84
C THR A 6 56.99 -16.89 -43.00
N LYS A 7 56.77 -17.68 -44.07
CA LYS A 7 55.51 -18.39 -44.31
C LYS A 7 55.23 -19.42 -43.22
N GLN A 8 56.24 -20.19 -42.80
CA GLN A 8 56.10 -21.15 -41.71
C GLN A 8 55.79 -20.48 -40.37
N LYS A 9 56.45 -19.36 -40.04
CA LYS A 9 56.14 -18.57 -38.84
C LYS A 9 54.71 -18.02 -38.84
N TYR A 10 54.23 -17.55 -39.99
CA TYR A 10 52.86 -17.05 -40.12
C TYR A 10 51.81 -18.15 -39.92
N LEU A 11 52.02 -19.33 -40.52
CA LEU A 11 51.12 -20.49 -40.36
C LEU A 11 51.11 -20.99 -38.91
N GLN A 12 52.26 -20.99 -38.24
CA GLN A 12 52.35 -21.39 -36.84
C GLN A 12 51.65 -20.40 -35.91
N LYS A 13 51.73 -19.10 -36.20
CA LYS A 13 50.98 -18.06 -35.48
C LYS A 13 49.46 -18.27 -35.65
N LEU A 14 48.98 -18.46 -36.88
CA LEU A 14 47.56 -18.74 -37.16
C LEU A 14 47.06 -20.01 -36.45
N SER A 15 47.86 -21.07 -36.41
CA SER A 15 47.49 -22.30 -35.69
C SER A 15 47.37 -22.08 -34.18
N ASN A 16 48.28 -21.30 -33.60
CA ASN A 16 48.25 -20.97 -32.18
C ASN A 16 47.07 -20.05 -31.82
N ASP A 17 46.78 -19.06 -32.67
CA ASP A 17 45.63 -18.16 -32.50
C ASP A 17 44.31 -18.95 -32.59
N ASN A 18 44.18 -19.86 -33.57
CA ASN A 18 43.00 -20.74 -33.67
C ASN A 18 42.83 -21.65 -32.44
N LYS A 19 43.92 -22.25 -31.93
CA LYS A 19 43.89 -23.06 -30.71
C LYS A 19 43.44 -22.23 -29.50
N ARG A 20 43.94 -21.00 -29.36
CA ARG A 20 43.58 -20.11 -28.26
C ARG A 20 42.11 -19.69 -28.34
N THR A 21 41.61 -19.38 -29.54
CA THR A 21 40.19 -19.06 -29.77
C THR A 21 39.27 -20.25 -29.47
N LEU A 22 39.67 -21.47 -29.87
CA LEU A 22 38.94 -22.71 -29.55
C LEU A 22 38.85 -22.96 -28.04
N GLU A 23 39.93 -22.72 -27.29
CA GLU A 23 39.93 -22.86 -25.82
C GLU A 23 39.00 -21.83 -25.15
N ILE A 24 38.95 -20.60 -25.65
CA ILE A 24 38.04 -19.56 -25.14
C ILE A 24 36.59 -19.96 -25.40
N ILE A 25 36.27 -20.42 -26.61
CA ILE A 25 34.91 -20.86 -26.98
C ILE A 25 34.48 -22.05 -26.13
N LYS A 26 35.35 -23.04 -25.92
CA LYS A 26 35.05 -24.19 -25.05
C LYS A 26 34.76 -23.77 -23.61
N LYS A 27 35.57 -22.87 -23.04
CA LYS A 27 35.34 -22.35 -21.68
C LYS A 27 34.03 -21.55 -21.58
N ALA A 28 33.70 -20.76 -22.60
CA ALA A 28 32.45 -20.03 -22.66
C ALA A 28 31.24 -21.00 -22.76
N GLN A 29 31.33 -22.01 -23.63
CA GLN A 29 30.28 -23.01 -23.79
C GLN A 29 30.04 -23.81 -22.49
N VAL A 30 31.10 -24.18 -21.76
CA VAL A 30 30.98 -24.85 -20.45
C VAL A 30 30.30 -23.94 -19.42
N ARG A 31 30.66 -22.64 -19.37
CA ARG A 31 30.01 -21.68 -18.46
C ARG A 31 28.54 -21.48 -18.79
N VAL A 32 28.20 -21.33 -20.07
CA VAL A 32 26.80 -21.21 -20.52
C VAL A 32 26.03 -22.48 -20.17
N SER A 33 26.59 -23.66 -20.44
CA SER A 33 25.96 -24.94 -20.09
C SER A 33 25.74 -25.09 -18.59
N LEU A 34 26.67 -24.63 -17.76
CA LEU A 34 26.54 -24.65 -16.30
C LEU A 34 25.40 -23.72 -15.83
N LEU A 35 25.32 -22.51 -16.40
CA LEU A 35 24.26 -21.55 -16.06
C LEU A 35 22.88 -22.04 -16.47
N VAL A 36 22.76 -22.64 -17.65
CA VAL A 36 21.51 -23.25 -18.13
C VAL A 36 21.09 -24.42 -17.22
N ALA A 37 22.03 -25.28 -16.82
CA ALA A 37 21.75 -26.37 -15.89
C ALA A 37 21.30 -25.87 -14.51
N ALA A 38 21.93 -24.82 -13.98
CA ALA A 38 21.55 -24.20 -12.72
C ALA A 38 20.14 -23.58 -12.79
N ALA A 39 19.82 -22.86 -13.86
CA ALA A 39 18.49 -22.29 -14.07
C ALA A 39 17.41 -23.38 -14.17
N ALA A 40 17.68 -24.47 -14.89
CA ALA A 40 16.76 -25.60 -14.98
C ALA A 40 16.52 -26.27 -13.62
N LEU A 41 17.56 -26.41 -12.78
CA LEU A 41 17.41 -26.91 -11.41
C LEU A 41 16.53 -26.00 -10.55
N VAL A 42 16.70 -24.68 -10.64
CA VAL A 42 15.84 -23.72 -9.91
C VAL A 42 14.39 -23.86 -10.37
N VAL A 43 14.12 -23.94 -11.68
CA VAL A 43 12.76 -24.12 -12.21
C VAL A 43 12.14 -25.45 -11.74
N LEU A 44 12.93 -26.54 -11.66
CA LEU A 44 12.44 -27.82 -11.15
C LEU A 44 12.14 -27.79 -9.65
N LEU A 45 13.01 -27.16 -8.85
CA LEU A 45 12.78 -27.00 -7.40
C LEU A 45 11.53 -26.16 -7.14
N VAL A 46 11.39 -25.05 -7.86
CA VAL A 46 10.28 -24.14 -7.70
C VAL A 46 8.97 -24.78 -8.21
N SER A 47 9.00 -25.56 -9.31
CA SER A 47 7.82 -26.30 -9.82
C SER A 47 7.40 -27.50 -8.99
N SER A 48 8.29 -28.06 -8.15
CA SER A 48 7.92 -29.10 -7.19
C SER A 48 7.08 -28.57 -6.01
N THR A 49 7.12 -27.26 -5.77
CA THR A 49 6.23 -26.60 -4.79
C THR A 49 4.92 -26.26 -5.49
N GLN A 50 3.79 -26.78 -5.02
CA GLN A 50 2.51 -26.77 -5.75
C GLN A 50 1.89 -25.39 -6.02
N ASN A 51 2.52 -24.27 -5.69
CA ASN A 51 1.94 -22.92 -5.78
C ASN A 51 2.91 -21.82 -6.26
N TRP A 52 4.02 -22.14 -6.93
CA TRP A 52 4.95 -21.08 -7.32
C TRP A 52 4.46 -20.17 -8.46
N PHE A 53 3.56 -20.66 -9.32
CA PHE A 53 3.13 -19.93 -10.52
C PHE A 53 2.34 -18.66 -10.18
N SER A 54 1.69 -18.60 -9.01
CA SER A 54 0.98 -17.42 -8.52
C SER A 54 1.91 -16.26 -8.11
N TYR A 55 3.20 -16.51 -7.87
CA TYR A 55 4.16 -15.45 -7.58
C TYR A 55 4.67 -14.72 -8.83
N LEU A 56 4.60 -15.36 -10.00
CA LEU A 56 5.09 -14.78 -11.25
C LEU A 56 3.99 -14.11 -12.09
N PHE A 57 2.73 -14.46 -11.85
CA PHE A 57 1.58 -13.91 -12.56
C PHE A 57 0.47 -13.60 -11.55
N ASP A 58 0.71 -12.59 -10.70
CA ASP A 58 -0.33 -11.97 -9.89
C ASP A 58 -1.00 -10.85 -10.70
N GLU A 59 -1.74 -11.24 -11.73
CA GLU A 59 -2.85 -10.42 -12.22
C GLU A 59 -4.05 -10.79 -11.35
N GLY A 60 -4.29 -9.97 -10.33
CA GLY A 60 -5.35 -10.16 -9.35
C GLY A 60 -6.71 -10.34 -10.00
N ASN A 61 -7.15 -11.59 -10.10
CA ASN A 61 -8.52 -11.93 -10.43
C ASN A 61 -8.90 -13.24 -9.73
N THR A 62 -9.30 -13.15 -8.47
CA THR A 62 -9.97 -14.24 -7.76
C THR A 62 -11.45 -13.92 -7.62
N GLN A 63 -12.26 -14.51 -8.50
CA GLN A 63 -13.59 -14.96 -8.13
C GLN A 63 -13.44 -16.06 -7.09
N GLN A 64 -13.89 -15.83 -5.86
CA GLN A 64 -14.32 -16.90 -4.97
C GLN A 64 -15.67 -16.58 -4.36
N ASN A 65 -16.62 -17.46 -4.68
CA ASN A 65 -17.89 -17.63 -4.00
C ASN A 65 -17.65 -17.89 -2.51
N GLY A 66 -18.13 -16.98 -1.68
CA GLY A 66 -18.18 -17.07 -0.23
C GLY A 66 -19.19 -16.04 0.25
N ASN A 67 -20.04 -16.42 1.20
CA ASN A 67 -21.37 -15.83 1.41
C ASN A 67 -21.32 -14.56 2.27
N ASP A 68 -20.58 -13.55 1.82
CA ASP A 68 -20.50 -12.26 2.50
C ASP A 68 -21.32 -11.22 1.73
N SER A 69 -22.28 -10.61 2.42
CA SER A 69 -23.15 -9.55 1.94
C SER A 69 -22.33 -8.29 1.61
N LEU A 70 -21.79 -8.23 0.39
CA LEU A 70 -21.15 -7.04 -0.17
C LEU A 70 -22.15 -6.28 -1.05
N PHE A 71 -22.33 -5.01 -0.70
CA PHE A 71 -23.15 -4.03 -1.38
C PHE A 71 -22.81 -3.93 -2.87
N ASN A 72 -23.79 -4.17 -3.73
CA ASN A 72 -23.66 -4.01 -5.17
C ASN A 72 -23.98 -2.55 -5.55
N VAL A 73 -22.99 -1.66 -5.43
CA VAL A 73 -23.15 -0.26 -5.87
C VAL A 73 -22.81 -0.18 -7.36
N SER A 74 -23.83 -0.18 -8.22
CA SER A 74 -23.65 0.19 -9.63
C SER A 74 -23.50 1.71 -9.71
N PHE A 75 -22.27 2.21 -9.82
CA PHE A 75 -22.03 3.64 -10.02
C PHE A 75 -22.01 3.96 -11.52
N SER A 76 -23.10 4.53 -12.01
CA SER A 76 -23.12 5.25 -13.28
C SER A 76 -23.40 6.70 -12.96
N GLU A 77 -22.35 7.53 -12.89
CA GLU A 77 -22.45 8.96 -13.28
C GLU A 77 -21.05 9.59 -13.34
N VAL A 78 -20.89 10.43 -14.36
CA VAL A 78 -19.67 11.15 -14.71
C VAL A 78 -19.48 12.29 -13.70
N GLY A 79 -18.68 12.03 -12.67
CA GLY A 79 -18.21 12.99 -11.68
C GLY A 79 -16.74 12.70 -11.34
N GLU A 80 -16.00 13.72 -10.95
CA GLU A 80 -14.59 13.65 -10.55
C GLU A 80 -14.35 12.42 -9.65
N ARG A 81 -13.43 11.52 -10.05
CA ARG A 81 -13.23 10.24 -9.35
C ARG A 81 -12.65 10.52 -7.97
N ARG A 82 -13.49 10.67 -6.94
CA ARG A 82 -13.09 10.68 -5.53
C ARG A 82 -12.25 9.43 -5.27
N GLN A 83 -11.00 9.61 -4.85
CA GLN A 83 -10.12 8.51 -4.45
C GLN A 83 -10.53 8.07 -3.04
N VAL A 84 -11.42 7.08 -2.95
CA VAL A 84 -11.75 6.45 -1.67
C VAL A 84 -10.52 5.65 -1.21
N GLN A 85 -10.16 5.75 0.07
CA GLN A 85 -9.08 4.95 0.62
C GLN A 85 -9.42 3.46 0.49
N ASP A 86 -8.62 2.73 -0.30
CA ASP A 86 -8.91 1.33 -0.70
C ASP A 86 -9.03 0.37 0.49
N PHE A 87 -8.36 0.67 1.61
CA PHE A 87 -8.37 -0.16 2.80
C PHE A 87 -8.59 0.69 4.05
N ILE A 88 -9.80 0.60 4.61
CA ILE A 88 -10.16 1.14 5.93
C ILE A 88 -10.51 -0.06 6.81
N GLU A 89 -9.67 -0.32 7.81
CA GLU A 89 -9.88 -1.43 8.75
C GLU A 89 -11.04 -1.13 9.69
N VAL A 90 -11.87 -2.14 9.98
CA VAL A 90 -12.96 -2.03 10.96
C VAL A 90 -12.65 -2.99 12.11
N SER A 91 -12.51 -2.43 13.30
CA SER A 91 -12.15 -3.22 14.49
C SER A 91 -13.35 -3.89 15.17
N GLU A 92 -14.47 -3.19 15.19
CA GLU A 92 -15.70 -3.61 15.85
C GLU A 92 -16.90 -3.01 15.10
N ILE A 93 -17.99 -3.79 15.00
CA ILE A 93 -19.28 -3.31 14.52
C ILE A 93 -20.22 -3.22 15.72
N LEU A 94 -20.62 -2.00 16.06
CA LEU A 94 -21.55 -1.72 17.16
C LEU A 94 -22.72 -0.90 16.61
N PRO A 95 -23.94 -1.48 16.48
CA PRO A 95 -25.11 -0.76 15.96
C PRO A 95 -25.32 0.58 16.65
N ASN A 96 -25.63 1.61 15.85
CA ASN A 96 -25.82 2.99 16.31
C ASN A 96 -24.63 3.57 17.11
N CYS A 97 -23.44 2.99 16.99
CA CYS A 97 -22.29 3.30 17.84
C CYS A 97 -22.58 3.20 19.35
N GLY A 98 -23.58 2.39 19.74
CA GLY A 98 -24.01 2.26 21.14
C GLY A 98 -24.85 3.43 21.66
N ILE A 99 -25.22 4.39 20.81
CA ILE A 99 -26.12 5.48 21.16
C ILE A 99 -27.52 4.88 21.38
N LYS A 100 -28.18 5.26 22.48
CA LYS A 100 -29.49 4.72 22.86
C LYS A 100 -30.63 5.22 21.99
N GLU A 101 -30.54 6.49 21.61
CA GLU A 101 -31.55 7.15 20.79
C GLU A 101 -31.21 7.00 19.31
N GLN A 102 -32.24 6.79 18.50
CA GLN A 102 -32.05 6.66 17.07
C GLN A 102 -31.85 8.03 16.43
N CYS A 103 -30.88 8.12 15.53
CA CYS A 103 -30.65 9.30 14.71
C CYS A 103 -31.91 9.64 13.88
N PRO A 104 -32.32 10.92 13.81
CA PRO A 104 -33.32 11.40 12.86
C PRO A 104 -32.98 11.05 11.40
N GLU A 105 -33.95 11.21 10.50
CA GLU A 105 -33.70 11.13 9.06
C GLU A 105 -32.58 12.11 8.64
N ASP A 106 -31.80 11.74 7.62
CA ASP A 106 -30.64 12.50 7.12
C ASP A 106 -29.54 12.78 8.16
N SER A 107 -29.42 11.92 9.17
CA SER A 107 -28.31 11.96 10.13
C SER A 107 -27.72 10.58 10.39
N PHE A 108 -26.49 10.54 10.89
CA PHE A 108 -25.79 9.30 11.19
C PHE A 108 -25.14 9.34 12.58
N PRO A 109 -25.03 8.19 13.27
CA PRO A 109 -24.46 8.13 14.60
C PRO A 109 -22.94 8.23 14.52
N VAL A 110 -22.39 9.06 15.42
CA VAL A 110 -20.96 9.22 15.63
C VAL A 110 -20.67 9.13 17.11
N HIS A 111 -19.71 8.29 17.48
CA HIS A 111 -19.17 8.24 18.84
C HIS A 111 -17.67 8.51 18.79
N ILE A 112 -17.26 9.58 19.49
CA ILE A 112 -15.87 9.99 19.61
C ILE A 112 -15.43 9.74 21.04
N TYR A 113 -14.35 8.98 21.19
CA TYR A 113 -13.65 8.79 22.44
C TYR A 113 -12.21 9.26 22.28
N THR A 114 -11.82 10.32 22.99
CA THR A 114 -10.48 10.91 22.83
C THR A 114 -9.37 10.08 23.47
N GLY A 115 -9.70 9.12 24.33
CA GLY A 115 -8.73 8.43 25.20
C GLY A 115 -8.50 9.18 26.51
N GLN A 116 -7.97 8.47 27.51
CA GLN A 116 -7.70 8.99 28.86
C GLN A 116 -6.21 9.10 29.16
N ASP A 117 -5.46 8.05 28.84
CA ASP A 117 -4.01 7.97 29.00
C ASP A 117 -3.42 6.94 28.01
N LYS A 118 -2.13 6.65 28.10
CA LYS A 118 -1.40 5.76 27.19
C LYS A 118 -1.95 4.32 27.11
N ASP A 119 -2.65 3.86 28.14
CA ASP A 119 -3.21 2.51 28.22
C ASP A 119 -4.69 2.49 27.75
N ASP A 120 -5.28 3.67 27.52
CA ASP A 120 -6.65 3.86 27.07
C ASP A 120 -6.72 4.76 25.82
N GLN A 121 -6.60 4.09 24.68
CA GLN A 121 -6.42 4.68 23.35
C GLN A 121 -7.69 5.31 22.77
N PRO A 122 -7.55 6.26 21.82
CA PRO A 122 -8.66 6.92 21.15
C PRO A 122 -9.52 5.93 20.36
N LYS A 123 -10.82 6.22 20.27
CA LYS A 123 -11.76 5.46 19.43
C LYS A 123 -12.69 6.36 18.64
N LEU A 124 -12.96 5.99 17.39
CA LEU A 124 -13.96 6.63 16.54
C LEU A 124 -14.90 5.59 15.98
N CYS A 125 -16.19 5.74 16.26
CA CYS A 125 -17.25 5.01 15.57
C CYS A 125 -18.06 5.93 14.68
N ILE A 126 -18.25 5.53 13.42
CA ILE A 126 -19.12 6.20 12.45
C ILE A 126 -20.06 5.16 11.86
N HIS A 127 -21.36 5.45 11.90
CA HIS A 127 -22.39 4.59 11.30
C HIS A 127 -22.29 3.12 11.76
N GLY A 128 -21.98 2.95 13.05
CA GLY A 128 -21.84 1.65 13.71
C GLY A 128 -20.55 0.89 13.43
N LYS A 129 -19.54 1.50 12.81
CA LYS A 129 -18.22 0.89 12.56
C LYS A 129 -17.15 1.63 13.35
N TYR A 130 -16.37 0.92 14.16
CA TYR A 130 -15.19 1.47 14.83
C TYR A 130 -13.97 1.45 13.90
N LEU A 131 -13.54 2.64 13.50
CA LEU A 131 -12.58 2.89 12.43
C LEU A 131 -11.26 3.46 12.92
N ILE A 132 -11.22 4.02 14.13
CA ILE A 132 -9.98 4.43 14.79
C ILE A 132 -9.98 3.78 16.16
N GLY A 133 -8.84 3.21 16.55
CA GLY A 133 -8.69 2.39 17.74
C GLY A 133 -7.23 2.01 17.98
N ASN A 134 -6.99 1.23 19.03
CA ASN A 134 -5.65 0.71 19.33
C ASN A 134 -5.14 -0.19 18.19
N ASN A 135 -4.11 0.28 17.47
CA ASN A 135 -3.55 -0.37 16.28
C ASN A 135 -4.51 -0.46 15.08
N ILE A 136 -5.56 0.37 15.03
CA ILE A 136 -6.55 0.35 13.95
C ILE A 136 -6.45 1.66 13.18
N ASN A 137 -6.16 1.56 11.88
CA ASN A 137 -5.96 2.70 10.96
C ASN A 137 -5.04 3.81 11.51
N GLY A 138 -4.02 3.41 12.27
CA GLY A 138 -3.04 4.34 12.86
C GLY A 138 -3.56 5.14 14.06
N GLY A 139 -4.72 4.82 14.62
CA GLY A 139 -5.27 5.52 15.79
C GLY A 139 -4.29 5.65 16.95
N GLY A 140 -4.06 6.88 17.41
CA GLY A 140 -3.04 7.14 18.42
C GLY A 140 -2.79 8.61 18.70
N ARG A 141 -1.59 8.91 19.23
CA ARG A 141 -1.18 10.26 19.66
C ARG A 141 -1.30 11.25 18.51
N GLY A 142 -1.67 12.49 18.84
CA GLY A 142 -1.80 13.57 17.89
C GLY A 142 -3.24 13.79 17.46
N LEU A 143 -3.45 14.06 16.19
CA LEU A 143 -4.73 14.41 15.60
C LEU A 143 -5.26 13.24 14.78
N ASN A 144 -6.42 12.74 15.16
CA ASN A 144 -7.12 11.65 14.49
C ASN A 144 -8.27 12.25 13.68
N ALA A 145 -8.42 11.81 12.43
CA ALA A 145 -9.37 12.38 11.51
C ALA A 145 -10.06 11.33 10.62
N ALA A 146 -11.29 11.63 10.22
CA ALA A 146 -12.04 10.89 9.20
C ALA A 146 -12.74 11.86 8.27
N ILE A 147 -12.86 11.50 7.00
CA ILE A 147 -13.69 12.20 6.00
C ILE A 147 -14.89 11.31 5.71
N VAL A 148 -16.07 11.92 5.72
CA VAL A 148 -17.34 11.27 5.42
C VAL A 148 -18.02 12.03 4.27
N ASP A 149 -18.41 11.31 3.24
CA ASP A 149 -19.25 11.84 2.17
C ASP A 149 -20.62 12.22 2.77
N ALA A 150 -21.03 13.49 2.65
CA ALA A 150 -22.28 13.97 3.25
C ALA A 150 -23.56 13.53 2.54
N VAL A 151 -23.47 13.01 1.31
CA VAL A 151 -24.61 12.54 0.52
C VAL A 151 -24.95 11.09 0.86
N HIS A 152 -23.93 10.24 0.97
CA HIS A 152 -24.06 8.79 1.16
C HIS A 152 -23.70 8.34 2.58
N PHE A 153 -23.22 9.25 3.44
CA PHE A 153 -22.68 8.98 4.77
C PHE A 153 -21.63 7.87 4.79
N GLN A 154 -20.86 7.74 3.71
CA GLN A 154 -19.78 6.76 3.60
C GLN A 154 -18.47 7.37 4.07
N VAL A 155 -17.71 6.61 4.86
CA VAL A 155 -16.37 7.03 5.25
C VAL A 155 -15.44 6.84 4.06
N VAL A 156 -14.79 7.93 3.63
CA VAL A 156 -13.94 7.93 2.44
C VAL A 156 -12.47 7.84 2.78
N ALA A 157 -12.07 8.34 3.95
CA ALA A 157 -10.69 8.27 4.43
C ALA A 157 -10.64 8.35 5.96
N VAL A 158 -9.64 7.70 6.56
CA VAL A 158 -9.29 7.82 7.98
C VAL A 158 -7.78 7.97 8.12
N HIS A 159 -7.34 8.79 9.06
CA HIS A 159 -5.92 9.05 9.26
C HIS A 159 -5.61 9.49 10.69
N ASN A 160 -4.40 9.19 11.15
CA ASN A 160 -3.79 9.78 12.33
C ASN A 160 -2.55 10.61 11.95
N PHE A 161 -2.37 11.74 12.59
CA PHE A 161 -1.21 12.61 12.42
C PHE A 161 -0.52 12.81 13.77
N ASP A 162 0.67 12.21 13.96
CA ASP A 162 1.48 12.38 15.19
C ASP A 162 2.14 13.77 15.22
N LEU A 163 1.34 14.79 15.57
CA LEU A 163 1.75 16.19 15.68
C LEU A 163 2.55 16.51 16.95
N TYR A 164 3.08 15.49 17.62
CA TYR A 164 4.08 15.65 18.68
C TYR A 164 5.51 15.39 18.18
N SER A 165 5.67 14.36 17.35
CA SER A 165 6.99 13.93 16.84
C SER A 165 7.23 14.28 15.37
N GLN A 166 6.17 14.59 14.62
CA GLN A 166 6.21 14.88 13.19
C GLN A 166 5.55 16.23 12.88
N ASN A 167 6.00 16.89 11.82
CA ASN A 167 5.41 18.15 11.37
C ASN A 167 4.01 17.96 10.76
N SER A 168 3.26 19.06 10.62
CA SER A 168 1.91 19.03 10.06
C SER A 168 1.83 18.89 8.54
N THR A 169 2.93 18.63 7.82
CA THR A 169 2.90 18.57 6.36
C THR A 169 1.96 17.49 5.83
N SER A 170 1.92 16.31 6.49
CA SER A 170 1.00 15.24 6.09
C SER A 170 -0.46 15.63 6.27
N LEU A 171 -0.79 16.33 7.35
CA LEU A 171 -2.14 16.86 7.61
C LEU A 171 -2.54 17.87 6.53
N GLU A 172 -1.65 18.81 6.21
CA GLU A 172 -1.90 19.83 5.19
C GLU A 172 -2.15 19.23 3.80
N LEU A 173 -1.36 18.22 3.42
CA LEU A 173 -1.54 17.51 2.15
C LEU A 173 -2.83 16.70 2.13
N TRP A 174 -3.15 16.02 3.23
CA TRP A 174 -4.38 15.25 3.35
C TRP A 174 -5.63 16.14 3.23
N LEU A 175 -5.66 17.27 3.95
CA LEU A 175 -6.74 18.25 3.83
C LEU A 175 -6.86 18.82 2.42
N SER A 176 -5.74 19.08 1.73
CA SER A 176 -5.76 19.70 0.40
C SER A 176 -6.13 18.73 -0.72
N ASN A 177 -5.83 17.44 -0.56
CA ASN A 177 -5.93 16.46 -1.65
C ASN A 177 -7.12 15.49 -1.50
N GLN A 178 -7.60 15.26 -0.28
CA GLN A 178 -8.62 14.23 0.00
C GLN A 178 -9.99 14.81 0.34
N VAL A 179 -10.03 16.02 0.91
CA VAL A 179 -11.28 16.68 1.28
C VAL A 179 -11.88 17.32 0.03
N LEU A 180 -13.13 16.98 -0.27
CA LEU A 180 -13.92 17.64 -1.30
C LEU A 180 -14.93 18.61 -0.68
N ASP A 181 -15.48 19.48 -1.51
CA ASP A 181 -16.61 20.31 -1.13
C ASP A 181 -17.74 19.43 -0.60
N ASN A 182 -18.39 19.90 0.46
CA ASN A 182 -19.51 19.23 1.11
C ASN A 182 -19.16 17.94 1.88
N ASP A 183 -17.88 17.57 2.02
CA ASP A 183 -17.49 16.48 2.92
C ASP A 183 -17.64 16.90 4.40
N ILE A 184 -17.96 15.92 5.25
CA ILE A 184 -17.94 16.07 6.71
C ILE A 184 -16.60 15.57 7.21
N ILE A 185 -15.83 16.44 7.86
CA ILE A 185 -14.57 16.07 8.50
C ILE A 185 -14.79 15.92 10.00
N ILE A 186 -14.49 14.75 10.54
CA ILE A 186 -14.50 14.49 11.98
C ILE A 186 -13.05 14.51 12.45
N VAL A 187 -12.73 15.37 13.41
CA VAL A 187 -11.37 15.53 13.94
C VAL A 187 -11.40 15.51 15.47
N PHE A 188 -10.44 14.80 16.07
CA PHE A 188 -10.27 14.76 17.51
C PHE A 188 -8.82 14.46 17.90
N THR A 189 -8.46 14.80 19.13
CA THR A 189 -7.07 14.72 19.60
C THR A 189 -6.89 13.61 20.63
N PHE A 190 -5.67 13.09 20.72
CA PHE A 190 -5.23 12.23 21.83
C PHE A 190 -3.80 12.57 22.24
N ASP A 191 -3.55 12.64 23.55
CA ASP A 191 -2.28 13.00 24.17
C ASP A 191 -1.78 14.41 23.79
N GLU A 192 -1.03 14.58 22.69
CA GLU A 192 -0.50 15.89 22.28
C GLU A 192 -0.59 16.07 20.75
N ALA A 193 -1.31 17.09 20.31
CA ALA A 193 -1.61 17.36 18.90
C ALA A 193 -1.20 18.76 18.42
N SER A 194 -0.66 19.59 19.31
CA SER A 194 -0.45 21.02 19.07
C SER A 194 1.01 21.41 18.88
N LYS A 195 1.96 20.62 19.42
CA LYS A 195 3.39 20.92 19.44
C LYS A 195 3.96 21.22 18.05
N GLU A 196 3.72 20.34 17.08
CA GLU A 196 4.21 20.46 15.70
C GLU A 196 3.13 20.93 14.71
N LEU A 197 1.99 21.44 15.23
CA LEU A 197 0.89 21.94 14.42
C LEU A 197 1.21 23.34 13.86
N SER A 198 1.49 23.42 12.56
CA SER A 198 1.85 24.68 11.90
C SER A 198 0.69 25.70 11.88
N ARG A 199 1.04 26.97 11.71
CA ARG A 199 0.03 28.03 11.48
C ARG A 199 -0.79 27.77 10.22
N LYS A 200 -0.18 27.23 9.17
CA LYS A 200 -0.87 26.91 7.91
C LYS A 200 -1.92 25.83 8.15
N ALA A 201 -1.55 24.75 8.83
CA ALA A 201 -2.48 23.68 9.20
C ALA A 201 -3.65 24.21 10.05
N LYS A 202 -3.39 25.09 11.02
CA LYS A 202 -4.44 25.75 11.80
C LYS A 202 -5.41 26.52 10.91
N MET A 203 -4.90 27.30 9.96
CA MET A 203 -5.73 28.07 9.02
C MET A 203 -6.53 27.18 8.07
N SER A 204 -6.03 26.00 7.71
CA SER A 204 -6.77 25.04 6.86
C SER A 204 -7.92 24.33 7.56
N LEU A 205 -7.99 24.41 8.91
CA LEU A 205 -9.06 23.81 9.71
C LEU A 205 -10.18 24.82 10.07
N TYR A 206 -10.01 26.10 9.73
CA TYR A 206 -11.00 27.18 9.93
C TYR A 206 -11.67 27.56 8.62
#